data_AF-R7SZL7-F1
#
_entry.id   AF-R7SZL7-F1
#
_cell.length_a   1.000
_cell.length_b   1.000
_cell.length_c   1.000
_cell.angle_alpha   90.00
_cell.angle_beta   90.00
_cell.angle_gamma   90.00
#
_symmetry.space_group_name_H-M   'P 1'
#
loop_
_entity.id
_entity.type
_entity.pdbx_description
1 polymer ?
#
loop_
_entity_poly.entity_id
_entity_poly.type
_entity_poly.pdbx_seq_one_letter_code
_entity_poly.pdbx_strand_id
1 'polypeptide(L)'
;MLPELLSHTTPNVYARYKYTDEANAWTGIPEFNLLARNVTVPGLSRRYPAIHCTASADICQLVTDEGEINAALSTFALIHSPLFNLTQSHFLLANDGGITLKQGTLGSVGFARFSVQVGLQYEIDEREISDGFPTGYVPQGTTAPGQWPLYMYGTEAFELSDALRQRAKPT
;
A
#
# COMPACT_ATOMS: atom_id res chain seq x y z
N MET A 1 36.13 -12.99 2.01
CA MET A 1 36.18 -11.56 2.30
C MET A 1 34.79 -11.19 2.79
N LEU A 2 34.57 -11.29 4.11
CA LEU A 2 33.29 -10.98 4.74
C LEU A 2 33.05 -9.47 4.65
N PRO A 3 31.86 -9.00 4.23
CA PRO A 3 31.58 -7.57 4.29
C PRO A 3 31.31 -7.22 5.76
N GLU A 4 32.29 -6.61 6.40
CA GLU A 4 32.06 -5.80 7.59
C GLU A 4 30.98 -4.75 7.25
N LEU A 5 29.98 -4.64 8.14
CA LEU A 5 29.02 -3.54 8.25
C LEU A 5 27.91 -3.47 7.19
N LEU A 6 27.05 -4.51 7.14
CA LEU A 6 25.65 -4.28 6.82
C LEU A 6 25.08 -3.42 7.96
N SER A 7 25.03 -2.10 7.81
CA SER A 7 24.28 -1.26 8.74
C SER A 7 22.80 -1.68 8.63
N HIS A 8 22.32 -2.48 9.57
CA HIS A 8 20.92 -2.91 9.61
C HIS A 8 20.06 -1.67 9.86
N THR A 9 19.46 -1.16 8.79
CA THR A 9 18.56 0.00 8.90
C THR A 9 17.30 -0.47 9.60
N THR A 10 16.99 0.12 10.75
CA THR A 10 15.88 -0.31 11.61
C THR A 10 14.92 0.88 11.78
N PRO A 11 14.14 1.21 10.74
CA PRO A 11 13.28 2.38 10.80
C PRO A 11 12.11 2.12 11.73
N ASN A 12 11.69 3.18 12.40
CA ASN A 12 10.49 3.17 13.23
C ASN A 12 9.24 3.23 12.35
N VAL A 13 9.31 3.99 11.24
CA VAL A 13 8.19 4.18 10.31
C VAL A 13 8.61 3.92 8.87
N TYR A 14 7.85 3.09 8.18
CA TYR A 14 7.90 2.91 6.74
C TYR A 14 6.66 3.50 6.08
N ALA A 15 6.84 4.52 5.26
CA ALA A 15 5.77 5.07 4.45
C ALA A 15 5.80 4.47 3.04
N ARG A 16 4.67 3.94 2.59
CA ARG A 16 4.52 3.33 1.27
C ARG A 16 3.58 4.15 0.39
N TYR A 17 4.01 4.40 -0.85
CA TYR A 17 3.27 5.15 -1.88
C TYR A 17 3.22 4.35 -3.19
N LYS A 18 2.31 4.72 -4.10
CA LYS A 18 2.20 4.08 -5.43
C LYS A 18 3.09 4.78 -6.45
N TYR A 19 3.13 6.12 -6.46
CA TYR A 19 3.84 6.87 -7.50
C TYR A 19 4.48 8.16 -6.98
N THR A 20 5.17 8.87 -7.87
CA THR A 20 6.08 9.97 -7.55
C THR A 20 5.38 11.15 -6.86
N ASP A 21 4.20 11.57 -7.31
CA ASP A 21 3.56 12.77 -6.75
C ASP A 21 3.10 12.57 -5.31
N GLU A 22 2.56 11.38 -4.99
CA GLU A 22 2.24 10.99 -3.62
C GLU A 22 3.49 11.00 -2.73
N ALA A 23 4.61 10.46 -3.24
CA ALA A 23 5.87 10.41 -2.51
C ALA A 23 6.47 11.80 -2.29
N ASN A 24 6.38 12.68 -3.28
CA ASN A 24 6.93 14.03 -3.25
C ASN A 24 6.21 14.96 -2.29
N ALA A 25 4.96 14.67 -1.93
CA ALA A 25 4.25 15.39 -0.87
C ALA A 25 4.98 15.35 0.49
N TRP A 26 5.92 14.42 0.66
CA TRP A 26 6.72 14.23 1.86
C TRP A 26 8.15 14.79 1.75
N THR A 27 8.43 15.57 0.70
CA THR A 27 9.72 16.23 0.48
C THR A 27 9.64 17.71 0.85
N GLY A 28 10.78 18.32 1.19
CA GLY A 28 10.84 19.74 1.57
C GLY A 28 10.21 20.07 2.94
N ILE A 29 9.96 19.05 3.78
CA ILE A 29 9.44 19.22 5.14
C ILE A 29 10.59 19.71 6.06
N PRO A 30 10.44 20.82 6.80
CA PRO A 30 11.49 21.36 7.67
C PRO A 30 11.98 20.37 8.75
N GLU A 31 11.09 19.51 9.23
CA GLU A 31 11.33 18.58 10.34
C GLU A 31 12.18 17.37 9.95
N PHE A 32 12.17 16.96 8.67
CA PHE A 32 12.94 15.81 8.21
C PHE A 32 13.19 15.82 6.70
N ASN A 33 14.27 15.16 6.27
CA ASN A 33 14.62 15.01 4.86
C ASN A 33 14.71 13.54 4.46
N LEU A 34 13.70 13.02 3.74
CA LEU A 34 13.67 11.64 3.24
C LEU A 34 14.73 11.36 2.15
N LEU A 35 15.29 12.38 1.52
CA LEU A 35 16.30 12.22 0.46
C LEU A 35 17.73 12.24 1.01
N ALA A 36 17.90 12.25 2.33
CA ALA A 36 19.21 12.26 2.97
C ALA A 36 19.99 10.96 2.74
N ARG A 37 19.28 9.83 2.60
CA ARG A 37 19.88 8.51 2.35
C ARG A 37 19.07 7.73 1.33
N ASN A 38 19.76 7.21 0.31
CA ASN A 38 19.16 6.33 -0.70
C ASN A 38 19.73 4.91 -0.57
N VAL A 39 18.85 3.91 -0.50
CA VAL A 39 19.23 2.50 -0.42
C VAL A 39 18.60 1.76 -1.59
N THR A 40 19.42 1.24 -2.50
CA THR A 40 18.94 0.41 -3.61
C THR A 40 18.69 -1.00 -3.12
N VAL A 41 17.50 -1.54 -3.40
CA VAL A 41 17.12 -2.90 -3.03
C VAL A 41 16.81 -3.72 -4.29
N PRO A 42 17.49 -4.85 -4.52
CA PRO A 42 17.13 -5.75 -5.61
C PRO A 42 15.69 -6.25 -5.49
N GLY A 43 14.95 -6.26 -6.60
CA GLY A 43 13.57 -6.75 -6.65
C GLY A 43 12.49 -5.68 -6.49
N LEU A 44 12.85 -4.42 -6.21
CA LEU A 44 11.92 -3.29 -6.31
C LEU A 44 11.53 -3.00 -7.77
N SER A 45 10.48 -2.20 -7.97
CA SER A 45 10.10 -1.70 -9.30
C SER A 45 11.31 -1.08 -10.01
N ARG A 46 11.45 -1.37 -11.31
CA ARG A 46 12.50 -0.78 -12.15
C ARG A 46 12.41 0.75 -12.21
N ARG A 47 11.20 1.30 -12.08
CA ARG A 47 10.96 2.74 -12.04
C ARG A 47 11.35 3.35 -10.69
N TYR A 48 11.22 2.57 -9.62
CA TYR A 48 11.47 3.00 -8.24
C TYR A 48 12.44 2.04 -7.52
N PRO A 49 13.72 1.98 -7.95
CA PRO A 49 14.67 0.97 -7.47
C PRO A 49 15.28 1.30 -6.08
N ALA A 50 14.93 2.44 -5.50
CA ALA A 50 15.54 2.95 -4.28
C ALA A 50 14.50 3.21 -3.18
N ILE A 51 14.92 2.98 -1.94
CA ILE A 51 14.25 3.42 -0.73
C ILE A 51 14.91 4.71 -0.26
N HIS A 52 14.09 5.70 0.06
CA HIS A 52 14.51 7.01 0.52
C HIS A 52 14.32 7.09 2.03
N CYS A 53 15.36 7.43 2.78
CA CYS A 53 15.30 7.51 4.23
C CYS A 53 15.89 8.83 4.75
N THR A 54 15.47 9.19 5.97
CA THR A 54 16.14 10.24 6.74
C THR A 54 17.60 9.87 7.03
N ALA A 55 18.41 10.86 7.44
CA ALA A 55 19.82 10.64 7.75
C ALA A 55 20.01 9.60 8.88
N SER A 56 19.13 9.63 9.90
CA SER A 56 19.11 8.62 10.97
C SER A 56 18.52 7.27 10.52
N ALA A 57 17.82 7.27 9.37
CA ALA A 57 17.07 6.16 8.83
C ALA A 57 15.92 5.65 9.74
N ASP A 58 15.40 6.53 10.62
CA ASP A 58 14.21 6.25 11.44
C ASP A 58 12.92 6.27 10.63
N ILE A 59 12.89 7.05 9.55
CA ILE A 59 11.76 7.15 8.63
C ILE A 59 12.29 6.80 7.24
N CYS A 60 11.66 5.80 6.62
CA CYS A 60 11.97 5.38 5.27
C CYS A 60 10.70 5.36 4.41
N GLN A 61 10.90 5.58 3.12
CA GLN A 61 9.87 5.70 2.10
C GLN A 61 10.13 4.69 0.98
N LEU A 62 9.10 3.91 0.65
CA LEU A 62 9.06 2.99 -0.48
C LEU A 62 7.98 3.45 -1.47
N VAL A 63 8.35 3.60 -2.74
CA VAL A 63 7.40 3.78 -3.84
C VAL A 63 7.33 2.46 -4.59
N THR A 64 6.14 1.84 -4.65
CA THR A 64 6.03 0.48 -5.20
C THR A 64 5.79 0.42 -6.69
N ASP A 65 5.52 1.56 -7.35
CA ASP A 65 4.79 1.64 -8.62
C ASP A 65 3.31 1.24 -8.47
N GLU A 66 2.55 1.53 -9.52
CA GLU A 66 1.13 1.18 -9.60
C GLU A 66 0.91 -0.30 -9.91
N GLY A 67 -0.26 -0.81 -9.53
CA GLY A 67 -0.67 -2.19 -9.73
C GLY A 67 -0.33 -3.13 -8.56
N GLU A 68 -1.21 -4.08 -8.31
CA GLU A 68 -1.12 -5.02 -7.17
C GLU A 68 0.16 -5.86 -7.22
N ILE A 69 0.58 -6.28 -8.43
CA ILE A 69 1.79 -7.10 -8.63
C ILE A 69 3.05 -6.33 -8.23
N ASN A 70 3.17 -5.07 -8.66
CA ASN A 70 4.32 -4.22 -8.32
C ASN A 70 4.37 -3.92 -6.82
N ALA A 71 3.21 -3.63 -6.23
CA ALA A 71 3.04 -3.47 -4.79
C ALA A 71 3.49 -4.71 -4.00
N ALA A 72 3.01 -5.88 -4.37
CA ALA A 72 3.33 -7.14 -3.71
C ALA A 72 4.83 -7.47 -3.83
N LEU A 73 5.38 -7.44 -5.04
CA LEU A 73 6.78 -7.82 -5.28
C LEU A 73 7.77 -6.83 -4.64
N SER A 74 7.53 -5.52 -4.74
CA SER A 74 8.39 -4.51 -4.13
C SER A 74 8.37 -4.62 -2.59
N THR A 75 7.20 -4.85 -2.01
CA THR A 75 7.07 -5.05 -0.56
C THR A 75 7.73 -6.35 -0.12
N PHE A 76 7.55 -7.43 -0.88
CA PHE A 76 8.21 -8.72 -0.61
C PHE A 76 9.74 -8.59 -0.64
N ALA A 77 10.28 -7.89 -1.64
CA ALA A 77 11.71 -7.61 -1.77
C ALA A 77 12.25 -6.78 -0.60
N LEU A 78 11.52 -5.76 -0.14
CA LEU A 78 11.86 -5.01 1.07
C LEU A 78 11.88 -5.92 2.31
N ILE A 79 10.81 -6.66 2.56
CA ILE A 79 10.66 -7.49 3.78
C ILE A 79 11.78 -8.53 3.90
N HIS A 80 12.21 -9.10 2.78
CA HIS A 80 13.25 -10.13 2.76
C HIS A 80 14.66 -9.58 2.53
N SER A 81 14.81 -8.25 2.41
CA SER A 81 16.12 -7.63 2.23
C SER A 81 16.92 -7.67 3.54
N PRO A 82 18.16 -8.19 3.54
CA PRO A 82 19.01 -8.18 4.73
C PRO A 82 19.48 -6.77 5.13
N LEU A 83 19.22 -5.76 4.28
CA LEU A 83 19.59 -4.37 4.52
C LEU A 83 18.72 -3.70 5.60
N PHE A 84 17.57 -4.28 5.90
CA PHE A 84 16.57 -3.72 6.81
C PHE A 84 16.18 -4.71 7.89
N ASN A 85 15.98 -4.21 9.10
CA ASN A 85 15.31 -4.94 10.18
C ASN A 85 13.94 -4.29 10.42
N LEU A 86 12.89 -4.98 9.98
CA LEU A 86 11.51 -4.48 10.03
C LEU A 86 10.70 -5.01 11.22
N THR A 87 11.32 -5.80 12.10
CA THR A 87 10.62 -6.53 13.17
C THR A 87 9.91 -5.63 14.18
N GLN A 88 10.30 -4.37 14.26
CA GLN A 88 9.70 -3.35 15.13
C GLN A 88 9.20 -2.12 14.36
N SER A 89 9.15 -2.21 13.01
CA SER A 89 8.74 -1.10 12.17
C SER A 89 7.22 -1.03 12.04
N HIS A 90 6.67 0.19 12.02
CA HIS A 90 5.28 0.43 11.67
C HIS A 90 5.17 0.87 10.20
N PHE A 91 4.19 0.32 9.48
CA PHE A 91 3.91 0.70 8.10
C PHE A 91 2.76 1.70 8.03
N LEU A 92 2.99 2.82 7.37
CA LEU A 92 1.99 3.79 6.95
C LEU A 92 1.76 3.64 5.45
N LEU A 93 0.58 3.19 5.05
CA LEU A 93 0.19 3.12 3.64
C LEU A 93 -0.53 4.42 3.28
N ALA A 94 0.17 5.36 2.64
CA ALA A 94 -0.37 6.66 2.30
C ALA A 94 -0.58 6.72 0.78
N ASN A 95 -1.83 6.94 0.36
CA ASN A 95 -2.21 7.00 -1.04
C ASN A 95 -3.39 7.96 -1.22
N ASP A 96 -3.62 8.39 -2.45
CA ASP A 96 -4.90 8.96 -2.86
C ASP A 96 -5.87 7.88 -3.40
N GLY A 97 -7.12 8.27 -3.57
CA GLY A 97 -8.16 7.39 -4.10
C GLY A 97 -9.53 8.06 -4.18
N GLY A 98 -10.45 7.38 -4.86
CA GLY A 98 -11.84 7.81 -4.93
C GLY A 98 -12.59 7.59 -3.61
N ILE A 99 -13.51 8.51 -3.30
CA ILE A 99 -14.40 8.40 -2.15
C ILE A 99 -15.85 8.64 -2.59
N THR A 100 -16.79 7.90 -2.00
CA THR A 100 -18.21 8.16 -2.21
C THR A 100 -18.59 9.50 -1.59
N LEU A 101 -19.39 10.31 -2.30
CA LEU A 101 -19.87 11.61 -1.81
C LEU A 101 -20.71 11.51 -0.53
N LYS A 102 -21.21 10.32 -0.20
CA LYS A 102 -21.90 10.06 1.07
C LYS A 102 -20.95 10.01 2.28
N GLN A 103 -19.63 9.86 2.05
CA GLN A 103 -18.62 9.72 3.10
C GLN A 103 -17.57 10.84 3.12
N GLY A 104 -17.42 11.62 2.04
CA GLY A 104 -16.50 12.75 2.00
C GLY A 104 -16.50 13.48 0.66
N THR A 105 -15.76 14.59 0.62
CA THR A 105 -15.54 15.43 -0.58
C THR A 105 -14.07 15.40 -1.00
N LEU A 106 -13.74 16.05 -2.12
CA LEU A 106 -12.35 16.23 -2.56
C LEU A 106 -11.49 16.82 -1.44
N GLY A 107 -10.30 16.23 -1.21
CA GLY A 107 -9.39 16.63 -0.14
C GLY A 107 -9.72 16.04 1.24
N SER A 108 -10.76 15.22 1.36
CA SER A 108 -11.03 14.48 2.60
C SER A 108 -9.93 13.45 2.88
N VAL A 109 -9.58 13.28 4.16
CA VAL A 109 -8.63 12.27 4.62
C VAL A 109 -9.37 11.17 5.37
N GLY A 110 -9.21 9.93 4.91
CA GLY A 110 -9.80 8.75 5.52
C GLY A 110 -8.75 7.86 6.16
N PHE A 111 -9.01 7.41 7.40
CA PHE A 111 -8.21 6.38 8.07
C PHE A 111 -8.95 5.04 8.04
N ALA A 112 -8.55 4.17 7.12
CA ALA A 112 -9.19 2.89 6.89
C ALA A 112 -9.03 1.93 8.08
N ARG A 113 -10.09 1.19 8.40
CA ARG A 113 -10.04 0.06 9.35
C ARG A 113 -9.68 -1.25 8.64
N PHE A 114 -10.13 -1.42 7.41
CA PHE A 114 -9.84 -2.60 6.59
C PHE A 114 -9.29 -2.16 5.24
N SER A 115 -8.35 -2.94 4.71
CA SER A 115 -7.99 -2.92 3.29
C SER A 115 -8.66 -4.12 2.63
N VAL A 116 -9.44 -3.88 1.58
CA VAL A 116 -10.19 -4.92 0.87
C VAL A 116 -9.81 -4.91 -0.60
N GLN A 117 -9.36 -6.05 -1.12
CA GLN A 117 -9.13 -6.29 -2.53
C GLN A 117 -10.44 -6.80 -3.16
N VAL A 118 -11.00 -6.00 -4.08
CA VAL A 118 -12.27 -6.31 -4.76
C VAL A 118 -12.08 -6.83 -6.18
N GLY A 119 -10.83 -7.02 -6.62
CA GLY A 119 -10.51 -7.44 -7.99
C GLY A 119 -10.79 -8.92 -8.29
N LEU A 120 -10.95 -9.76 -7.26
CA LEU A 120 -11.22 -11.19 -7.43
C LEU A 120 -12.71 -11.46 -7.64
N GLN A 121 -13.17 -11.15 -8.85
CA GLN A 121 -14.55 -11.37 -9.30
C GLN A 121 -14.59 -11.59 -10.82
N TYR A 122 -15.68 -12.17 -11.31
CA TYR A 122 -15.94 -12.19 -12.74
C TYR A 122 -16.51 -10.85 -13.16
N GLU A 123 -16.16 -10.41 -14.36
CA GLU A 123 -16.77 -9.26 -15.00
C GLU A 123 -17.38 -9.70 -16.32
N ILE A 124 -18.67 -9.44 -16.45
CA ILE A 124 -19.41 -9.57 -17.71
C ILE A 124 -19.33 -8.20 -18.39
N ASP A 125 -19.01 -8.20 -19.69
CA ASP A 125 -19.02 -6.99 -20.51
C ASP A 125 -20.34 -6.25 -20.35
N GLU A 126 -20.29 -4.94 -20.12
CA GLU A 126 -21.48 -4.15 -19.82
C GLU A 126 -22.59 -4.25 -20.87
N ARG A 127 -22.22 -4.53 -22.12
CA ARG A 127 -23.13 -4.67 -23.26
C ARG A 127 -23.84 -6.02 -23.30
N GLU A 128 -23.33 -7.00 -22.55
CA GLU A 128 -23.82 -8.38 -22.48
C GLU A 128 -24.40 -8.72 -21.09
N ILE A 129 -24.50 -7.74 -20.19
CA ILE A 129 -25.12 -7.91 -18.89
C ILE A 129 -26.56 -8.40 -19.06
N SER A 130 -26.93 -9.46 -18.33
CA SER A 130 -28.30 -9.98 -18.30
C SER A 130 -29.28 -8.92 -17.79
N ASP A 131 -30.47 -8.88 -18.38
CA ASP A 131 -31.57 -8.04 -17.92
C ASP A 131 -31.81 -8.22 -16.41
N GLY A 132 -31.86 -7.11 -15.67
CA GLY A 132 -32.08 -7.08 -14.23
C GLY A 132 -30.82 -7.16 -13.37
N PHE A 133 -29.63 -7.36 -13.94
CA PHE A 133 -28.38 -7.24 -13.19
C PHE A 133 -28.01 -5.76 -13.02
N PRO A 134 -27.74 -5.27 -11.79
CA PRO A 134 -27.36 -3.87 -11.58
C PRO A 134 -25.90 -3.57 -11.96
N THR A 135 -25.09 -4.60 -12.21
CA THR A 135 -23.66 -4.52 -12.58
C THR A 135 -23.23 -5.82 -13.26
N GLY A 136 -22.15 -5.76 -14.05
CA GLY A 136 -21.52 -6.94 -14.67
C GLY A 136 -20.61 -7.73 -13.72
N TYR A 137 -20.35 -7.21 -12.51
CA TYR A 137 -19.51 -7.90 -11.53
C TYR A 137 -20.26 -9.01 -10.80
N VAL A 138 -19.76 -10.24 -10.94
CA VAL A 138 -20.28 -11.44 -10.29
C VAL A 138 -19.22 -12.03 -9.37
N PRO A 139 -19.50 -12.18 -8.05
CA PRO A 139 -18.59 -12.79 -7.11
C PRO A 139 -18.17 -14.21 -7.52
N GLN A 140 -16.93 -14.59 -7.22
CA GLN A 140 -16.43 -15.90 -7.63
C GLN A 140 -17.17 -17.04 -6.92
N GLY A 141 -17.50 -18.07 -7.71
CA GLY A 141 -18.27 -19.22 -7.24
C GLY A 141 -19.78 -18.97 -7.14
N THR A 142 -20.28 -17.81 -7.59
CA THR A 142 -21.71 -17.49 -7.60
C THR A 142 -22.24 -17.29 -9.02
N THR A 143 -23.54 -17.05 -9.17
CA THR A 143 -24.21 -16.89 -10.48
C THR A 143 -24.91 -15.56 -10.65
N ALA A 144 -24.90 -14.69 -9.64
CA ALA A 144 -25.53 -13.37 -9.70
C ALA A 144 -24.82 -12.33 -8.81
N PRO A 145 -24.93 -11.04 -9.13
CA PRO A 145 -24.43 -9.94 -8.29
C PRO A 145 -25.05 -9.95 -6.89
N GLY A 146 -24.33 -9.40 -5.92
CA GLY A 146 -24.81 -9.25 -4.53
C GLY A 146 -24.86 -10.54 -3.71
N GLN A 147 -24.49 -11.68 -4.29
CA GLN A 147 -24.33 -12.94 -3.56
C GLN A 147 -23.01 -12.97 -2.79
N TRP A 148 -22.96 -13.70 -1.68
CA TRP A 148 -21.71 -13.91 -0.94
C TRP A 148 -20.76 -14.81 -1.75
N PRO A 149 -19.47 -14.43 -1.93
CA PRO A 149 -18.52 -15.24 -2.69
C PRO A 149 -18.33 -16.63 -2.05
N LEU A 150 -18.29 -17.66 -2.89
CA LEU A 150 -18.02 -19.04 -2.43
C LEU A 150 -16.54 -19.41 -2.54
N TYR A 151 -15.77 -18.66 -3.34
CA TYR A 151 -14.32 -18.84 -3.47
C TYR A 151 -13.59 -17.68 -2.78
N MET A 152 -12.74 -18.02 -1.81
CA MET A 152 -11.91 -17.09 -1.05
C MET A 152 -10.50 -17.70 -0.92
N TYR A 153 -9.48 -16.87 -1.09
CA TYR A 153 -8.07 -17.24 -1.10
C TYR A 153 -7.31 -16.75 0.14
N GLY A 154 -7.93 -15.92 0.99
CA GLY A 154 -7.36 -15.41 2.23
C GLY A 154 -6.53 -14.14 2.07
N THR A 155 -6.63 -13.46 0.92
CA THR A 155 -5.94 -12.20 0.61
C THR A 155 -6.91 -11.05 0.32
N GLU A 156 -8.21 -11.28 0.46
CA GLU A 156 -9.26 -10.34 0.08
C GLU A 156 -9.41 -9.21 1.09
N ALA A 157 -9.19 -9.46 2.39
CA ALA A 157 -9.47 -8.50 3.44
C ALA A 157 -8.45 -8.58 4.58
N PHE A 158 -7.89 -7.43 4.93
CA PHE A 158 -6.95 -7.29 6.05
C PHE A 158 -7.42 -6.17 6.99
N GLU A 159 -7.52 -6.45 8.29
CA GLU A 159 -7.71 -5.41 9.30
C GLU A 159 -6.40 -4.66 9.51
N LEU A 160 -6.46 -3.33 9.44
CA LEU A 160 -5.34 -2.44 9.74
C LEU A 160 -5.30 -2.15 11.24
N SER A 161 -4.14 -1.73 11.76
CA SER A 161 -3.96 -1.47 13.19
C SER A 161 -4.96 -0.43 13.73
N ASP A 162 -5.97 -0.87 14.47
CA ASP A 162 -6.99 0.03 15.02
C ASP A 162 -6.38 1.00 16.04
N ALA A 163 -5.40 0.56 16.82
CA ALA A 163 -4.71 1.42 17.79
C ALA A 163 -4.03 2.62 17.13
N LEU A 164 -3.30 2.39 16.03
CA LEU A 164 -2.67 3.47 15.25
C LEU A 164 -3.73 4.33 14.55
N ARG A 165 -4.77 3.71 14.00
CA ARG A 165 -5.89 4.39 13.34
C ARG A 165 -6.61 5.36 14.27
N GLN A 166 -6.91 4.95 15.51
CA GLN A 166 -7.58 5.80 16.49
C GLN A 166 -6.70 6.96 16.94
N ARG A 167 -5.38 6.75 17.04
CA ARG A 167 -4.42 7.80 17.38
C ARG A 167 -4.27 8.85 16.28
N ALA A 168 -4.45 8.46 15.02
CA ALA A 168 -4.32 9.37 13.88
C ALA A 168 -5.59 10.21 13.62
N LYS A 169 -6.74 9.84 14.19
CA LYS A 169 -7.96 10.64 14.04
C LYS A 169 -7.81 11.97 14.78
N PRO A 170 -8.05 13.11 14.11
CA PRO A 170 -8.14 14.38 14.81
C PRO A 170 -9.31 14.31 15.81
N THR A 171 -9.04 14.73 17.05
CA THR A 171 -10.07 15.01 18.07
C THR A 171 -10.89 16.23 17.68
#